data_AF-A0A5E4P5X4-F1
#
_entry.id   AF-A0A5E4P5X4-F1
#
_cell.length_a   1.000
_cell.length_b   1.000
_cell.length_c   1.000
_cell.angle_alpha   90.00
_cell.angle_beta   90.00
_cell.angle_gamma   90.00
#
_symmetry.space_group_name_H-M   'P 1'
#
loop_
_entity.id
_entity.type
_entity.pdbx_description
1 polymer ?
#
loop_
_entity_poly.entity_id
_entity_poly.type
_entity_poly.pdbx_seq_one_letter_code
_entity_poly.pdbx_strand_id
1 'polypeptide(L)'
;MNESHFSIAVACFALLFFAGCINTGGVLSGAQQPQANSFKVGGEAGNLPSSVSIAVSEPAEFDGLSKAAVYDLRKSAVNRHAQLLEGNYSPSESVFGQIADARPWIGIEGQFCNAGNIARITEGASEESRFVLNPFLLLGADEMYSYGPVEPCVPAYPHLVALTYYPFQPRAVARYDLSRLVQEKEEAGLTRQGLFDPSRIQLRLWTMNARDFGYSYVYADPAWSSGAVSIPEKGRVFEDACEMKNFVHNGGSCGISGGCNNGSPDQPELTIEVRNLPATVYFRLWK
;
A
#
# COMPACT_ATOMS: atom_id res chain seq x y z
N MET A 1 1.52 19.91 -22.31
CA MET A 1 2.26 19.38 -21.16
C MET A 1 2.29 17.87 -21.31
N ASN A 2 3.47 17.26 -21.43
CA ASN A 2 3.60 15.80 -21.44
C ASN A 2 3.39 15.34 -19.99
N GLU A 3 2.27 14.68 -19.72
CA GLU A 3 2.05 14.06 -18.42
C GLU A 3 3.08 12.94 -18.21
N SER A 4 3.91 13.06 -17.18
CA SER A 4 4.97 12.10 -16.87
C SER A 4 4.46 11.15 -15.79
N HIS A 5 4.23 9.89 -16.15
CA HIS A 5 3.53 8.91 -15.31
C HIS A 5 4.48 7.85 -14.74
N PHE A 6 4.24 7.44 -13.51
CA PHE A 6 4.82 6.22 -12.91
C PHE A 6 3.75 5.15 -12.81
N SER A 7 4.06 3.90 -13.17
CA SER A 7 3.12 2.78 -13.07
C SER A 7 3.70 1.64 -12.23
N ILE A 8 2.92 1.19 -11.24
CA ILE A 8 3.14 -0.06 -10.52
C ILE A 8 2.20 -1.09 -11.14
N ALA A 9 2.75 -2.06 -11.86
CA ALA A 9 2.01 -3.23 -12.31
C ALA A 9 2.30 -4.39 -11.36
N VAL A 10 1.28 -5.09 -10.91
CA VAL A 10 1.38 -6.22 -9.98
C VAL A 10 0.75 -7.43 -10.61
N ALA A 11 1.51 -8.49 -10.84
CA ALA A 11 1.00 -9.81 -11.22
C ALA A 11 0.85 -10.71 -10.00
N CYS A 12 -0.34 -11.28 -9.85
CA CYS A 12 -0.65 -12.29 -8.86
C CYS A 12 -0.50 -13.67 -9.51
N PHE A 13 0.34 -14.53 -8.94
CA PHE A 13 0.43 -15.92 -9.38
C PHE A 13 -0.22 -16.82 -8.34
N ALA A 14 -1.24 -17.58 -8.74
CA ALA A 14 -1.75 -18.69 -7.96
C ALA A 14 -0.96 -19.96 -8.33
N LEU A 15 -0.12 -20.46 -7.43
CA LEU A 15 0.47 -21.79 -7.56
C LEU A 15 -0.59 -22.83 -7.16
N LEU A 16 -1.17 -23.52 -8.14
CA LEU A 16 -1.96 -24.73 -7.90
C LEU A 16 -1.01 -25.86 -7.48
N PHE A 17 -0.79 -26.05 -6.18
CA PHE A 17 -0.14 -27.25 -5.68
C PHE A 17 -1.14 -28.43 -5.71
N PHE A 18 -1.09 -29.23 -6.77
CA PHE A 18 -1.64 -30.59 -6.75
C PHE A 18 -0.66 -31.52 -6.01
N ALA A 19 -0.70 -31.50 -4.68
CA ALA A 19 -0.09 -32.55 -3.88
C ALA A 19 -1.12 -33.66 -3.65
N GLY A 20 -1.16 -34.61 -4.59
CA GLY A 20 -1.84 -35.89 -4.37
C GLY A 20 -1.09 -36.68 -3.29
N CYS A 21 -1.62 -36.71 -2.08
CA CYS A 21 -1.26 -37.68 -1.06
C CYS A 21 -2.54 -38.20 -0.41
N ILE A 22 -2.90 -39.42 -0.81
CA ILE A 22 -3.82 -40.29 -0.08
C ILE A 22 -3.15 -40.59 1.25
N ASN A 23 -3.71 -40.15 2.38
CA ASN A 23 -3.52 -40.89 3.61
C ASN A 23 -4.68 -40.77 4.61
N THR A 24 -4.87 -41.89 5.26
CA THR A 24 -5.99 -42.35 6.08
C THR A 24 -6.04 -41.73 7.47
N GLY A 25 -7.27 -41.45 7.95
CA GLY A 25 -7.66 -41.66 9.35
C GLY A 25 -7.00 -40.77 10.40
N GLY A 26 -7.64 -39.64 10.72
CA GLY A 26 -7.37 -38.88 11.93
C GLY A 26 -8.24 -37.63 12.00
N VAL A 27 -9.38 -37.70 12.70
CA VAL A 27 -10.21 -36.53 13.00
C VAL A 27 -9.52 -35.75 14.12
N LEU A 28 -8.59 -34.89 13.75
CA LEU A 28 -8.20 -33.76 14.58
C LEU A 28 -9.06 -32.59 14.13
N SER A 29 -9.87 -32.07 15.05
CA SER A 29 -10.60 -30.82 14.88
C SER A 29 -9.59 -29.67 14.78
N GLY A 30 -9.04 -29.48 13.58
CA GLY A 30 -8.27 -28.30 13.24
C GLY A 30 -9.21 -27.11 13.28
N ALA A 31 -8.92 -26.12 14.12
CA ALA A 31 -9.43 -24.78 13.91
C ALA A 31 -9.00 -24.40 12.48
N GLN A 32 -9.98 -24.38 11.57
CA GLN A 32 -9.77 -24.00 10.19
C GLN A 32 -9.20 -22.56 10.24
N GLN A 33 -7.94 -22.38 9.84
CA GLN A 33 -7.39 -21.03 9.74
C GLN A 33 -8.35 -20.20 8.89
N PRO A 34 -8.68 -18.95 9.29
CA PRO A 34 -9.55 -18.10 8.51
C PRO A 34 -9.05 -18.08 7.06
N GLN A 35 -9.91 -18.45 6.12
CA GLN A 35 -9.56 -18.44 4.71
C GLN A 35 -9.17 -17.01 4.34
N ALA A 36 -7.94 -16.82 3.86
CA ALA A 36 -7.46 -15.50 3.45
C ALA A 36 -8.34 -14.94 2.31
N ASN A 37 -8.58 -13.63 2.33
CA ASN A 37 -9.30 -12.95 1.24
C ASN A 37 -8.60 -13.25 -0.09
N SER A 38 -9.37 -13.60 -1.12
CA SER A 38 -8.81 -14.02 -2.41
C SER A 38 -9.57 -13.38 -3.57
N PHE A 39 -8.87 -13.15 -4.68
CA PHE A 39 -9.47 -12.61 -5.90
C PHE A 39 -9.88 -13.74 -6.83
N LYS A 40 -10.98 -13.57 -7.53
CA LYS A 40 -11.30 -14.42 -8.69
C LYS A 40 -10.26 -14.20 -9.77
N VAL A 41 -9.62 -15.28 -10.22
CA VAL A 41 -8.59 -15.24 -11.25
C VAL A 41 -8.88 -16.21 -12.39
N GLY A 42 -8.51 -15.82 -13.62
CA GLY A 42 -8.58 -16.72 -14.78
C GLY A 42 -10.00 -17.21 -15.09
N GLY A 43 -10.21 -18.53 -15.12
CA GLY A 43 -11.51 -19.13 -15.48
C GLY A 43 -12.64 -18.78 -14.51
N GLU A 44 -12.32 -18.49 -13.24
CA GLU A 44 -13.30 -18.08 -12.23
C GLU A 44 -13.81 -16.65 -12.46
N ALA A 45 -13.07 -15.86 -13.24
CA ALA A 45 -13.46 -14.54 -13.69
C ALA A 45 -14.37 -14.57 -14.94
N GLY A 46 -14.86 -15.73 -15.39
CA GLY A 46 -15.47 -15.94 -16.71
C GLY A 46 -16.59 -14.97 -17.14
N ASN A 47 -17.26 -14.30 -16.19
CA ASN A 47 -18.32 -13.31 -16.48
C ASN A 47 -17.88 -11.84 -16.24
N LEU A 48 -16.63 -11.61 -15.86
CA LEU A 48 -16.09 -10.27 -15.64
C LEU A 48 -15.59 -9.65 -16.96
N PRO A 49 -15.55 -8.31 -17.06
CA PRO A 49 -14.87 -7.66 -18.17
C PRO A 49 -13.35 -7.93 -18.15
N SER A 50 -12.69 -7.75 -19.30
CA SER A 50 -11.24 -7.96 -19.44
C SER A 50 -10.40 -7.04 -18.56
N SER A 51 -10.96 -5.88 -18.18
CA SER A 51 -10.44 -4.99 -17.16
C SER A 51 -11.58 -4.32 -16.38
N VAL A 52 -11.30 -3.98 -15.13
CA VAL A 52 -12.18 -3.20 -14.25
C VAL A 52 -11.41 -1.97 -13.77
N SER A 53 -11.94 -0.79 -14.07
CA SER A 53 -11.45 0.46 -13.48
C SER A 53 -11.93 0.57 -12.04
N ILE A 54 -11.01 0.80 -11.12
CA ILE A 54 -11.26 0.96 -9.69
C ILE A 54 -11.18 2.45 -9.38
N ALA A 55 -12.25 3.00 -8.81
CA ALA A 55 -12.24 4.40 -8.38
C ALA A 55 -11.24 4.59 -7.23
N VAL A 56 -10.36 5.57 -7.37
CA VAL A 56 -9.44 5.99 -6.31
C VAL A 56 -10.23 6.78 -5.28
N SER A 57 -10.14 6.36 -4.02
CA SER A 57 -10.72 7.09 -2.89
C SER A 57 -9.69 8.08 -2.35
N GLU A 58 -10.13 9.31 -2.14
CA GLU A 58 -9.33 10.33 -1.45
C GLU A 58 -9.05 9.93 0.01
N PRO A 59 -7.96 10.44 0.61
CA PRO A 59 -7.70 10.29 2.04
C PRO A 59 -8.87 10.80 2.89
N ALA A 60 -9.07 10.21 4.06
CA ALA A 60 -10.11 10.59 5.01
C ALA A 60 -9.59 10.64 6.44
N GLU A 61 -10.32 11.37 7.28
CA GLU A 61 -10.05 11.47 8.72
C GLU A 61 -10.54 10.20 9.45
N PHE A 62 -9.66 9.56 10.21
CA PHE A 62 -9.93 8.42 11.07
C PHE A 62 -9.76 8.72 12.58
N ASP A 63 -9.35 9.93 12.95
CA ASP A 63 -9.23 10.35 14.35
C ASP A 63 -10.51 10.06 15.14
N GLY A 64 -10.33 9.38 16.28
CA GLY A 64 -11.42 9.07 17.19
C GLY A 64 -12.35 7.94 16.71
N LEU A 65 -12.16 7.39 15.52
CA LEU A 65 -12.93 6.23 15.05
C LEU A 65 -12.62 4.97 15.87
N SER A 66 -13.60 4.08 15.95
CA SER A 66 -13.37 2.72 16.44
C SER A 66 -12.77 1.85 15.34
N LYS A 67 -12.06 0.79 15.72
CA LYS A 67 -11.60 -0.27 14.82
C LYS A 67 -12.77 -0.83 14.00
N ALA A 68 -13.94 -1.01 14.62
CA ALA A 68 -15.14 -1.46 13.91
C ALA A 68 -15.56 -0.49 12.79
N ALA A 69 -15.54 0.83 13.05
CA ALA A 69 -15.84 1.83 12.04
C ALA A 69 -14.82 1.82 10.88
N VAL A 70 -13.53 1.68 11.20
CA VAL A 70 -12.47 1.56 10.17
C VAL A 70 -12.64 0.27 9.35
N TYR A 71 -13.01 -0.84 9.99
CA TYR A 71 -13.34 -2.09 9.32
C TYR A 71 -14.55 -1.92 8.39
N ASP A 72 -15.58 -1.18 8.80
CA ASP A 72 -16.76 -0.91 7.99
C ASP A 72 -16.42 -0.06 6.76
N LEU A 73 -15.55 0.94 6.90
CA LEU A 73 -15.04 1.74 5.78
C LEU A 73 -14.28 0.85 4.78
N ARG A 74 -13.37 0.01 5.28
CA ARG A 74 -12.62 -0.93 4.43
C ARG A 74 -13.52 -1.94 3.72
N LYS A 75 -14.44 -2.58 4.45
CA LYS A 75 -15.42 -3.52 3.88
C LYS A 75 -16.27 -2.84 2.82
N SER A 76 -16.71 -1.61 3.06
CA SER A 76 -17.46 -0.83 2.09
C SER A 76 -16.64 -0.57 0.83
N ALA A 77 -15.35 -0.20 0.97
CA ALA A 77 -14.46 0.02 -0.14
C ALA A 77 -14.22 -1.24 -0.99
N VAL A 78 -14.03 -2.39 -0.33
CA VAL A 78 -13.88 -3.69 -0.99
C VAL A 78 -15.17 -4.10 -1.71
N ASN A 79 -16.32 -3.96 -1.05
CA ASN A 79 -17.61 -4.41 -1.57
C ASN A 79 -18.11 -3.63 -2.79
N ARG A 80 -17.59 -2.42 -3.06
CA ARG A 80 -17.82 -1.71 -4.33
C ARG A 80 -17.39 -2.53 -5.55
N HIS A 81 -16.47 -3.46 -5.37
CA HIS A 81 -16.01 -4.38 -6.40
C HIS A 81 -16.07 -5.84 -5.94
N ALA A 82 -17.10 -6.22 -5.16
CA ALA A 82 -17.29 -7.58 -4.65
C ALA A 82 -17.28 -8.66 -5.75
N GLN A 83 -17.62 -8.30 -6.99
CA GLN A 83 -17.52 -9.19 -8.14
C GLN A 83 -16.11 -9.73 -8.39
N LEU A 84 -15.06 -9.01 -7.96
CA LEU A 84 -13.65 -9.40 -8.08
C LEU A 84 -13.19 -10.42 -7.02
N LEU A 85 -14.02 -10.70 -6.02
CA LEU A 85 -13.65 -11.48 -4.84
C LEU A 85 -14.17 -12.90 -4.90
N GLU A 86 -13.41 -13.82 -4.30
CA GLU A 86 -13.88 -15.13 -3.88
C GLU A 86 -14.53 -15.00 -2.49
N GLY A 87 -15.83 -15.28 -2.39
CA GLY A 87 -16.55 -15.25 -1.13
C GLY A 87 -16.78 -13.86 -0.54
N ASN A 88 -17.01 -13.81 0.78
CA ASN A 88 -17.22 -12.57 1.52
C ASN A 88 -15.89 -12.08 2.10
N TYR A 89 -15.67 -10.77 2.00
CA TYR A 89 -14.48 -10.13 2.52
C TYR A 89 -14.55 -9.89 4.04
N SER A 90 -13.43 -10.11 4.73
CA SER A 90 -13.21 -9.69 6.11
C SER A 90 -11.82 -9.08 6.26
N PRO A 91 -11.64 -7.91 6.92
CA PRO A 91 -10.31 -7.40 7.23
C PRO A 91 -9.46 -8.42 7.98
N SER A 92 -8.21 -8.57 7.55
CA SER A 92 -7.25 -9.46 8.16
C SER A 92 -6.82 -8.94 9.53
N GLU A 93 -6.95 -9.78 10.56
CA GLU A 93 -6.46 -9.45 11.90
C GLU A 93 -4.93 -9.29 11.96
N SER A 94 -4.17 -9.94 11.06
CA SER A 94 -2.71 -9.78 11.00
C SER A 94 -2.27 -8.44 10.39
N VAL A 95 -3.20 -7.71 9.77
CA VAL A 95 -2.96 -6.40 9.14
C VAL A 95 -3.64 -5.27 9.91
N PHE A 96 -4.89 -5.48 10.36
CA PHE A 96 -5.72 -4.42 10.96
C PHE A 96 -6.11 -4.69 12.41
N GLY A 97 -5.79 -5.87 12.96
CA GLY A 97 -6.26 -6.29 14.29
C GLY A 97 -5.75 -5.43 15.45
N GLN A 98 -4.63 -4.71 15.24
CA GLN A 98 -3.96 -3.88 16.25
C GLN A 98 -4.38 -2.40 16.22
N ILE A 99 -5.36 -2.03 15.40
CA ILE A 99 -5.99 -0.70 15.47
C ILE A 99 -6.65 -0.55 16.85
N ALA A 100 -6.39 0.57 17.52
CA ALA A 100 -7.02 0.90 18.80
C ALA A 100 -8.17 1.89 18.61
N ASP A 101 -9.24 1.67 19.37
CA ASP A 101 -10.44 2.51 19.34
C ASP A 101 -10.18 3.91 19.88
N ALA A 102 -10.83 4.90 19.26
CA ALA A 102 -10.86 6.28 19.72
C ALA A 102 -9.47 6.91 19.91
N ARG A 103 -8.48 6.44 19.14
CA ARG A 103 -7.13 6.99 19.13
C ARG A 103 -6.97 8.00 17.98
N PRO A 104 -6.05 8.97 18.14
CA PRO A 104 -5.59 9.77 17.02
C PRO A 104 -4.85 8.89 16.00
N TRP A 105 -4.69 9.40 14.79
CA TRP A 105 -3.91 8.83 13.70
C TRP A 105 -2.83 9.83 13.29
N ILE A 106 -1.75 9.34 12.69
CA ILE A 106 -0.80 10.25 12.04
C ILE A 106 -1.49 10.85 10.82
N GLY A 107 -1.57 12.18 10.78
CA GLY A 107 -2.17 12.92 9.68
C GLY A 107 -1.16 13.17 8.56
N ILE A 108 -1.64 13.34 7.32
CA ILE A 108 -0.82 13.61 6.14
C ILE A 108 0.00 14.90 6.34
N GLU A 109 -0.63 15.99 6.75
CA GLU A 109 0.03 17.26 7.07
C GLU A 109 0.91 17.10 8.33
N GLY A 110 0.45 16.31 9.30
CA GLY A 110 1.24 15.87 10.45
C GLY A 110 2.58 15.27 10.06
N GLN A 111 2.58 14.34 9.11
CA GLN A 111 3.76 13.59 8.67
C GLN A 111 4.64 14.36 7.69
N PHE A 112 4.04 15.11 6.76
CA PHE A 112 4.76 15.72 5.63
C PHE A 112 4.97 17.23 5.74
N CYS A 113 4.38 17.88 6.75
CA CYS A 113 4.67 19.28 7.07
C CYS A 113 5.18 19.46 8.51
N ASN A 114 4.68 18.67 9.44
CA ASN A 114 4.81 18.89 10.89
C ASN A 114 5.56 17.77 11.61
N ALA A 115 6.37 16.98 10.90
CA ALA A 115 7.08 15.87 11.54
C ALA A 115 7.91 16.37 12.74
N GLY A 116 7.80 15.65 13.86
CA GLY A 116 8.43 16.03 15.12
C GLY A 116 7.68 17.10 15.95
N ASN A 117 6.64 17.74 15.41
CA ASN A 117 5.76 18.62 16.17
C ASN A 117 4.55 17.83 16.70
N ILE A 118 4.67 17.32 17.93
CA ILE A 118 3.63 16.49 18.58
C ILE A 118 2.26 17.19 18.63
N ALA A 119 2.22 18.51 18.76
CA ALA A 119 0.96 19.25 18.82
C ALA A 119 0.20 19.29 17.48
N ARG A 120 0.88 18.97 16.37
CA ARG A 120 0.36 19.05 15.00
C ARG A 120 0.48 17.74 14.22
N ILE A 121 0.90 16.65 14.86
CA ILE A 121 1.19 15.36 14.21
C ILE A 121 -0.05 14.63 13.67
N THR A 122 -1.24 15.03 14.13
CA THR A 122 -2.54 14.50 13.67
C THR A 122 -3.25 15.45 12.72
N GLU A 123 -2.61 16.56 12.32
CA GLU A 123 -3.23 17.48 11.36
C GLU A 123 -3.36 16.81 10.00
N GLY A 124 -4.53 16.99 9.38
CA GLY A 124 -4.81 16.43 8.07
C GLY A 124 -5.58 15.12 8.10
N ALA A 125 -5.98 14.64 6.93
CA ALA A 125 -6.53 13.29 6.82
C ALA A 125 -5.50 12.25 7.29
N SER A 126 -5.96 11.14 7.88
CA SER A 126 -5.08 10.09 8.38
C SER A 126 -4.28 9.46 7.22
N GLU A 127 -2.96 9.30 7.37
CA GLU A 127 -2.08 8.83 6.30
C GLU A 127 -2.55 7.47 5.74
N GLU A 128 -2.81 6.53 6.64
CA GLU A 128 -3.12 5.14 6.28
C GLU A 128 -4.48 4.99 5.60
N SER A 129 -5.34 6.01 5.67
CA SER A 129 -6.61 6.05 4.93
C SER A 129 -6.41 5.92 3.42
N ARG A 130 -5.27 6.41 2.89
CA ARG A 130 -4.84 6.25 1.48
C ARG A 130 -4.89 4.80 1.04
N PHE A 131 -4.51 3.88 1.93
CA PHE A 131 -4.42 2.46 1.61
C PHE A 131 -5.63 1.68 2.10
N VAL A 132 -6.18 2.05 3.26
CA VAL A 132 -7.38 1.41 3.83
C VAL A 132 -8.59 1.56 2.91
N LEU A 133 -8.77 2.74 2.29
CA LEU A 133 -9.88 3.05 1.40
C LEU A 133 -9.67 2.61 -0.06
N ASN A 134 -8.45 2.18 -0.41
CA ASN A 134 -8.08 1.71 -1.75
C ASN A 134 -7.59 0.25 -1.72
N PRO A 135 -8.45 -0.73 -1.35
CA PRO A 135 -8.02 -2.10 -1.04
C PRO A 135 -7.45 -2.88 -2.24
N PHE A 136 -7.81 -2.50 -3.47
CA PHE A 136 -7.26 -3.13 -4.68
C PHE A 136 -5.89 -2.57 -5.09
N LEU A 137 -5.40 -1.52 -4.40
CA LEU A 137 -4.01 -1.07 -4.49
C LEU A 137 -3.15 -2.05 -3.70
N LEU A 138 -2.75 -3.16 -4.32
CA LEU A 138 -2.04 -4.24 -3.62
C LEU A 138 -0.68 -3.78 -3.07
N LEU A 139 0.03 -2.95 -3.83
CA LEU A 139 1.26 -2.29 -3.42
C LEU A 139 1.08 -0.78 -3.59
N GLY A 140 1.13 -0.04 -2.48
CA GLY A 140 1.10 1.42 -2.47
C GLY A 140 2.49 2.02 -2.65
N ALA A 141 2.59 3.19 -3.27
CA ALA A 141 3.80 4.01 -3.22
C ALA A 141 3.66 4.99 -2.06
N ASP A 142 4.65 5.00 -1.18
CA ASP A 142 4.72 5.94 -0.07
C ASP A 142 6.02 6.75 -0.10
N GLU A 143 5.97 7.94 0.46
CA GLU A 143 7.13 8.79 0.66
C GLU A 143 8.08 8.15 1.69
N MET A 144 9.39 8.21 1.44
CA MET A 144 10.38 7.63 2.35
C MET A 144 10.58 8.47 3.62
N TYR A 145 10.37 9.78 3.52
CA TYR A 145 10.71 10.72 4.57
C TYR A 145 9.48 11.42 5.15
N SER A 146 9.49 11.60 6.46
CA SER A 146 8.66 12.59 7.12
C SER A 146 9.41 13.92 7.15
N TYR A 147 8.73 15.04 6.92
CA TYR A 147 9.34 16.36 6.85
C TYR A 147 8.77 17.26 7.94
N GLY A 148 9.61 18.08 8.57
CA GLY A 148 9.07 19.13 9.43
C GLY A 148 10.09 19.99 10.17
N PRO A 149 9.61 21.07 10.80
CA PRO A 149 8.47 21.87 10.36
C PRO A 149 8.82 22.62 9.07
N VAL A 150 7.99 22.53 8.04
CA VAL A 150 8.18 23.26 6.77
C VAL A 150 7.00 24.21 6.51
N GLU A 151 7.32 25.44 6.10
CA GLU A 151 6.33 26.48 5.78
C GLU A 151 6.65 27.11 4.41
N PRO A 152 5.67 27.28 3.50
CA PRO A 152 4.27 26.89 3.66
C PRO A 152 4.08 25.36 3.72
N CYS A 153 3.09 24.89 4.48
CA CYS A 153 2.73 23.47 4.47
C CYS A 153 2.13 23.07 3.11
N VAL A 154 2.91 22.29 2.36
CA VAL A 154 2.48 21.61 1.12
C VAL A 154 2.78 20.13 1.33
N PRO A 155 1.78 19.31 1.75
CA PRO A 155 2.02 17.90 2.05
C PRO A 155 2.35 17.14 0.76
N ALA A 156 3.61 16.75 0.61
CA ALA A 156 4.10 16.12 -0.60
C ALA A 156 4.20 14.59 -0.43
N TYR A 157 3.32 13.85 -1.12
CA TYR A 157 3.28 12.38 -1.11
C TYR A 157 2.87 11.81 -2.49
N PRO A 158 3.15 10.54 -2.80
CA PRO A 158 2.77 9.95 -4.08
C PRO A 158 1.25 9.89 -4.29
N HIS A 159 0.77 10.59 -5.32
CA HIS A 159 -0.65 10.66 -5.69
C HIS A 159 -1.04 9.52 -6.64
N LEU A 160 -1.90 8.62 -6.18
CA LEU A 160 -2.52 7.59 -7.03
C LEU A 160 -3.56 8.26 -7.93
N VAL A 161 -3.40 8.16 -9.25
CA VAL A 161 -4.31 8.79 -10.23
C VAL A 161 -5.20 7.80 -10.96
N ALA A 162 -4.81 6.53 -11.03
CA ALA A 162 -5.64 5.48 -11.62
C ALA A 162 -5.30 4.10 -11.06
N LEU A 163 -6.31 3.24 -10.98
CA LEU A 163 -6.17 1.85 -10.60
C LEU A 163 -7.02 0.96 -11.51
N THR A 164 -6.39 -0.02 -12.15
CA THR A 164 -7.07 -0.95 -13.06
C THR A 164 -6.77 -2.39 -12.67
N TYR A 165 -7.80 -3.22 -12.57
CA TYR A 165 -7.68 -4.65 -12.31
C TYR A 165 -7.99 -5.48 -13.56
N TYR A 166 -7.17 -6.48 -13.86
CA TYR A 166 -7.26 -7.38 -15.01
C TYR A 166 -7.48 -8.81 -14.50
N PRO A 167 -8.74 -9.26 -14.33
CA PRO A 167 -9.04 -10.50 -13.63
C PRO A 167 -8.62 -11.77 -14.40
N PHE A 168 -8.51 -11.70 -15.73
CA PHE A 168 -8.01 -12.81 -16.55
C PHE A 168 -6.48 -12.89 -16.64
N GLN A 169 -5.78 -11.80 -16.31
CA GLN A 169 -4.32 -11.72 -16.35
C GLN A 169 -3.76 -11.50 -14.94
N PRO A 170 -4.37 -12.16 -13.94
CA PRO A 170 -4.43 -11.76 -12.52
C PRO A 170 -3.52 -10.58 -12.14
N ARG A 171 -3.85 -9.38 -12.60
CA ARG A 171 -2.95 -8.21 -12.54
C ARG A 171 -3.68 -6.96 -12.10
N ALA A 172 -3.07 -6.20 -11.20
CA ALA A 172 -3.47 -4.84 -10.88
C ALA A 172 -2.45 -3.85 -11.46
N VAL A 173 -2.88 -2.70 -11.93
CA VAL A 173 -2.01 -1.61 -12.38
C VAL A 173 -2.43 -0.32 -11.70
N ALA A 174 -1.53 0.21 -10.87
CA ALA A 174 -1.66 1.51 -10.21
C ALA A 174 -0.79 2.54 -10.94
N ARG A 175 -1.33 3.74 -11.20
CA ARG A 175 -0.60 4.84 -11.82
C ARG A 175 -0.50 6.00 -10.84
N TYR A 176 0.69 6.58 -10.76
CA TYR A 176 0.99 7.73 -9.91
C TYR A 176 1.47 8.92 -10.73
N ASP A 177 1.10 10.11 -10.27
CA ASP A 177 1.64 11.38 -10.77
C ASP A 177 2.82 11.81 -9.89
N LEU A 178 4.03 11.40 -10.29
CA LEU A 178 5.25 11.78 -9.58
C LEU A 178 5.76 13.18 -9.99
N SER A 179 5.26 13.75 -11.09
CA SER A 179 5.55 15.15 -11.42
C SER A 179 4.89 16.09 -10.42
N ARG A 180 3.65 15.79 -10.03
CA ARG A 180 2.97 16.50 -8.94
C ARG A 180 3.73 16.39 -7.62
N LEU A 181 4.22 15.21 -7.27
CA LEU A 181 5.05 15.03 -6.06
C LEU A 181 6.29 15.93 -6.09
N VAL A 182 7.02 15.95 -7.22
CA VAL A 182 8.20 16.81 -7.38
C VAL A 182 7.83 18.28 -7.20
N GLN A 183 6.75 18.74 -7.83
CA GLN A 183 6.27 20.10 -7.72
C GLN A 183 5.92 20.46 -6.26
N GLU A 184 5.16 19.62 -5.57
CA GLU A 184 4.77 19.83 -4.17
C GLU A 184 6.01 19.92 -3.25
N LYS A 185 7.05 19.10 -3.49
CA LYS A 185 8.32 19.18 -2.74
C LYS A 185 9.10 20.46 -3.03
N GLU A 186 9.08 20.94 -4.28
CA GLU A 186 9.71 22.21 -4.66
C GLU A 186 8.99 23.42 -4.03
N GLU A 187 7.64 23.39 -4.03
CA GLU A 187 6.79 24.40 -3.40
C GLU A 187 7.00 24.44 -1.87
N ALA A 188 7.11 23.27 -1.23
CA ALA A 188 7.51 23.13 0.18
C ALA A 188 8.97 23.56 0.46
N GLY A 189 9.75 23.87 -0.59
CA GLY A 189 11.13 24.31 -0.47
C GLY A 189 12.14 23.21 -0.11
N LEU A 190 11.78 21.93 -0.20
CA LEU A 190 12.63 20.80 0.19
C LEU A 190 13.88 20.69 -0.70
N THR A 191 13.75 20.98 -2.00
CA THR A 191 14.90 21.02 -2.92
C THR A 191 15.89 22.12 -2.54
N ARG A 192 15.38 23.32 -2.20
CA ARG A 192 16.22 24.47 -1.81
C ARG A 192 16.98 24.22 -0.50
N GLN A 193 16.41 23.41 0.39
CA GLN A 193 17.03 23.00 1.65
C GLN A 193 17.98 21.80 1.50
N GLY A 194 18.10 21.23 0.29
CA GLY A 194 18.91 20.03 0.05
C GLY A 194 18.30 18.75 0.66
N LEU A 195 17.02 18.78 1.02
CA LEU A 195 16.29 17.63 1.60
C LEU A 195 15.66 16.73 0.52
N PHE A 196 15.65 17.18 -0.73
CA PHE A 196 15.12 16.45 -1.86
C PHE A 196 15.95 16.68 -3.13
N ASP A 197 16.23 15.60 -3.86
CA ASP A 197 16.85 15.61 -5.19
C ASP A 197 15.79 15.20 -6.22
N PRO A 198 15.31 16.11 -7.08
CA PRO A 198 14.28 15.81 -8.08
C PRO A 198 14.72 14.81 -9.14
N SER A 199 16.03 14.54 -9.27
CA SER A 199 16.55 13.52 -10.18
C SER A 199 16.47 12.09 -9.61
N ARG A 200 16.16 11.94 -8.31
CA ARG A 200 16.15 10.66 -7.59
C ARG A 200 14.95 10.57 -6.66
N ILE A 201 13.81 10.12 -7.19
CA ILE A 201 12.59 9.98 -6.40
C ILE A 201 12.62 8.63 -5.67
N GLN A 202 12.79 8.66 -4.36
CA GLN A 202 12.79 7.46 -3.51
C GLN A 202 11.38 7.19 -3.00
N LEU A 203 10.91 5.96 -3.17
CA LEU A 203 9.57 5.52 -2.76
C LEU A 203 9.68 4.24 -1.93
N ARG A 204 8.92 4.18 -0.84
CA ARG A 204 8.68 2.93 -0.11
C ARG A 204 7.47 2.22 -0.68
N LEU A 205 7.50 0.90 -0.73
CA LEU A 205 6.32 0.12 -1.11
C LEU A 205 5.53 -0.25 0.15
N TRP A 206 4.25 0.12 0.14
CA TRP A 206 3.31 -0.17 1.21
C TRP A 206 2.49 -1.42 0.89
N THR A 207 2.62 -2.47 1.70
CA THR A 207 2.18 -3.84 1.36
C THR A 207 0.92 -4.31 2.08
N MET A 208 0.30 -3.46 2.92
CA MET A 208 -0.80 -3.88 3.81
C MET A 208 -1.97 -4.54 3.03
N ASN A 209 -2.27 -4.06 1.84
CA ASN A 209 -3.37 -4.57 1.03
C ASN A 209 -3.04 -5.93 0.42
N ALA A 210 -1.83 -6.12 -0.13
CA ALA A 210 -1.39 -7.44 -0.57
C ALA A 210 -1.46 -8.47 0.59
N ARG A 211 -1.00 -8.10 1.79
CA ARG A 211 -1.09 -8.97 2.98
C ARG A 211 -2.52 -9.29 3.38
N ASP A 212 -3.42 -8.32 3.28
CA ASP A 212 -4.85 -8.51 3.57
C ASP A 212 -5.52 -9.50 2.59
N PHE A 213 -5.01 -9.59 1.36
CA PHE A 213 -5.40 -10.59 0.35
C PHE A 213 -4.53 -11.86 0.39
N GLY A 214 -3.83 -12.08 1.51
CA GLY A 214 -3.11 -13.32 1.81
C GLY A 214 -1.79 -13.51 1.07
N TYR A 215 -1.27 -12.48 0.40
CA TYR A 215 0.08 -12.54 -0.15
C TYR A 215 1.12 -12.30 0.96
N SER A 216 2.20 -13.07 0.93
CA SER A 216 3.25 -13.05 1.95
C SER A 216 4.53 -12.38 1.48
N TYR A 217 4.73 -12.27 0.17
CA TYR A 217 6.00 -11.81 -0.40
C TYR A 217 5.83 -11.04 -1.72
N VAL A 218 6.85 -10.26 -2.06
CA VAL A 218 6.94 -9.39 -3.23
C VAL A 218 8.33 -9.43 -3.87
N TYR A 219 8.38 -9.28 -5.19
CA TYR A 219 9.61 -9.08 -5.97
C TYR A 219 9.32 -8.21 -7.19
N ALA A 220 10.20 -7.27 -7.48
CA ALA A 220 10.19 -6.49 -8.71
C ALA A 220 10.94 -7.26 -9.80
N ASP A 221 10.25 -7.58 -10.89
CA ASP A 221 10.81 -8.27 -12.04
C ASP A 221 11.61 -7.29 -12.92
N PRO A 222 12.96 -7.33 -12.91
CA PRO A 222 13.76 -6.38 -13.67
C PRO A 222 13.58 -6.52 -15.17
N ALA A 223 13.18 -7.69 -15.68
CA ALA A 223 12.99 -7.91 -17.12
C ALA A 223 11.73 -7.19 -17.65
N TRP A 224 10.79 -6.86 -16.77
CA TRP A 224 9.52 -6.21 -17.09
C TRP A 224 9.42 -4.79 -16.51
N SER A 225 10.48 -4.32 -15.86
CA SER A 225 10.54 -3.02 -15.21
C SER A 225 11.48 -2.07 -15.95
N SER A 226 11.21 -0.77 -15.87
CA SER A 226 12.00 0.28 -16.48
C SER A 226 11.92 1.58 -15.68
N GLY A 227 13.01 2.34 -15.66
CA GLY A 227 13.06 3.67 -15.02
C GLY A 227 13.13 3.68 -13.49
N ALA A 228 13.16 2.50 -12.84
CA ALA A 228 13.36 2.38 -11.40
C ALA A 228 14.29 1.21 -11.03
N VAL A 229 14.89 1.28 -9.85
CA VAL A 229 15.80 0.27 -9.29
C VAL A 229 15.60 0.17 -7.77
N SER A 230 16.18 -0.84 -7.12
CA SER A 230 16.38 -0.82 -5.66
C SER A 230 17.30 0.33 -5.25
N ILE A 231 17.03 0.98 -4.12
CA ILE A 231 18.00 1.90 -3.50
C ILE A 231 19.24 1.09 -3.05
N PRO A 232 20.47 1.54 -3.36
CA PRO A 232 21.68 0.87 -2.90
C PRO A 232 21.70 0.64 -1.39
N GLU A 233 22.26 -0.50 -0.95
CA GLU A 233 22.49 -0.91 0.45
C GLU A 233 21.24 -1.18 1.30
N LYS A 234 20.07 -0.67 0.93
CA LYS A 234 18.82 -0.81 1.69
C LYS A 234 17.78 -1.64 0.94
N GLY A 235 17.55 -1.32 -0.32
CA GLY A 235 16.56 -1.98 -1.16
C GLY A 235 17.10 -3.28 -1.74
N ARG A 236 16.25 -4.30 -1.80
CA ARG A 236 16.58 -5.59 -2.42
C ARG A 236 15.43 -6.21 -3.21
N VAL A 237 14.36 -5.45 -3.46
CA VAL A 237 13.13 -5.97 -4.09
C VAL A 237 13.32 -6.34 -5.56
N PHE A 238 14.34 -5.81 -6.24
CA PHE A 238 14.73 -6.21 -7.60
C PHE A 238 15.71 -7.39 -7.63
N GLU A 239 16.27 -7.73 -6.48
CA GLU A 239 17.32 -8.74 -6.31
C GLU A 239 16.78 -10.04 -5.74
N ASP A 240 15.79 -9.95 -4.84
CA ASP A 240 15.24 -11.11 -4.14
C ASP A 240 13.78 -10.92 -3.73
N ALA A 241 13.12 -12.06 -3.52
CA ALA A 241 11.84 -12.17 -2.85
C ALA A 241 11.91 -11.56 -1.44
N CYS A 242 11.08 -10.56 -1.18
CA CYS A 242 11.01 -9.89 0.12
C CYS A 242 9.70 -10.22 0.82
N GLU A 243 9.77 -10.54 2.12
CA GLU A 243 8.58 -10.76 2.95
C GLU A 243 7.83 -9.45 3.19
N MET A 244 6.51 -9.48 3.08
CA MET A 244 5.65 -8.33 3.34
C MET A 244 5.21 -8.32 4.80
N LYS A 245 5.48 -7.22 5.49
CA LYS A 245 5.27 -7.10 6.94
C LYS A 245 4.35 -5.96 7.33
N ASN A 246 3.97 -5.04 6.43
CA ASN A 246 3.22 -3.85 6.82
C ASN A 246 1.84 -4.16 7.44
N PHE A 247 1.54 -3.56 8.58
CA PHE A 247 0.27 -3.61 9.31
C PHE A 247 -0.02 -2.24 9.93
N VAL A 248 -1.26 -2.05 10.38
CA VAL A 248 -1.69 -0.87 11.13
C VAL A 248 -1.76 -1.23 12.61
N HIS A 249 -1.20 -0.37 13.46
CA HIS A 249 -1.19 -0.56 14.91
C HIS A 249 -1.36 0.75 15.65
N ASN A 250 -1.61 0.68 16.96
CA ASN A 250 -1.45 1.82 17.85
C ASN A 250 -0.01 1.87 18.40
N GLY A 251 0.80 2.79 17.89
CA GLY A 251 2.21 2.97 18.22
C GLY A 251 2.52 4.29 18.96
N GLY A 252 3.71 4.38 19.55
CA GLY A 252 4.18 5.59 20.24
C GLY A 252 4.92 6.59 19.35
N SER A 253 5.06 6.32 18.06
CA SER A 253 5.90 7.08 17.12
C SER A 253 5.46 8.55 16.94
N CYS A 254 4.18 8.86 17.13
CA CYS A 254 3.67 10.23 17.10
C CYS A 254 3.92 11.05 18.37
N GLY A 255 4.41 10.45 19.45
CA GLY A 255 4.70 11.15 20.70
C GLY A 255 3.48 11.55 21.56
N ILE A 256 2.26 11.21 21.14
CA ILE A 256 1.02 11.43 21.92
C ILE A 256 0.94 10.37 23.03
N SER A 257 0.55 10.79 24.24
CA SER A 257 0.31 9.88 25.36
C SER A 257 -0.74 8.81 25.02
N GLY A 258 -0.36 7.54 25.19
CA GLY A 258 -1.18 6.38 24.82
C GLY A 258 -1.14 6.00 23.33
N GLY A 259 -0.36 6.74 22.52
CA GLY A 259 -0.10 6.44 21.12
C GLY A 259 -1.17 6.94 20.16
N CYS A 260 -0.90 6.70 18.89
CA CYS A 260 -1.78 6.92 17.75
C CYS A 260 -1.78 5.68 16.86
N ASN A 261 -2.82 5.54 16.05
CA ASN A 261 -2.84 4.56 14.99
C ASN A 261 -1.94 5.01 13.83
N ASN A 262 -1.08 4.11 13.34
CA ASN A 262 -0.19 4.34 12.21
C ASN A 262 0.28 3.00 11.60
N GLY A 263 0.98 3.10 10.47
CA GLY A 263 1.57 2.00 9.73
C GLY A 263 2.95 1.62 10.26
N SER A 264 3.23 0.31 10.28
CA SER A 264 4.54 -0.25 10.63
C SER A 264 4.72 -1.66 10.05
N PRO A 265 5.92 -2.27 10.08
CA PRO A 265 7.21 -1.62 10.25
C PRO A 265 7.61 -0.85 8.98
N ASP A 266 8.62 0.00 9.08
CA ASP A 266 9.37 0.41 7.90
C ASP A 266 10.07 -0.83 7.30
N GLN A 267 10.05 -0.95 5.98
CA GLN A 267 10.66 -2.07 5.25
C GLN A 267 11.67 -1.55 4.22
N PRO A 268 12.90 -1.19 4.64
CA PRO A 268 13.91 -0.65 3.74
C PRO A 268 14.22 -1.56 2.55
N GLU A 269 14.05 -2.87 2.71
CA GLU A 269 14.19 -3.87 1.65
C GLU A 269 13.22 -3.66 0.47
N LEU A 270 12.09 -2.98 0.73
CA LEU A 270 11.03 -2.66 -0.24
C LEU A 270 11.11 -1.23 -0.79
N THR A 271 12.23 -0.55 -0.62
CA THR A 271 12.41 0.81 -1.14
C THR A 271 12.98 0.78 -2.56
N ILE A 272 12.42 1.63 -3.43
CA ILE A 272 12.85 1.81 -4.82
C ILE A 272 13.27 3.26 -5.07
N GLU A 273 14.11 3.45 -6.07
CA GLU A 273 14.49 4.76 -6.62
C GLU A 273 14.02 4.84 -8.07
N VAL A 274 13.15 5.80 -8.36
CA VAL A 274 12.74 6.16 -9.72
C VAL A 274 13.74 7.18 -10.26
N ARG A 275 14.43 6.79 -11.34
CA ARG A 275 15.51 7.56 -11.97
C ARG A 275 15.07 8.36 -13.19
N ASN A 276 14.02 7.90 -13.86
CA ASN A 276 13.50 8.53 -15.07
C ASN A 276 11.98 8.37 -15.14
N LEU A 277 11.28 9.38 -15.64
CA LEU A 277 9.87 9.28 -15.99
C LEU A 277 9.70 9.28 -17.53
N PRO A 278 8.76 8.49 -18.08
CA PRO A 278 7.89 7.55 -17.37
C PRO A 278 8.68 6.33 -16.85
N ALA A 279 8.21 5.76 -15.74
CA ALA A 279 8.76 4.54 -15.16
C ALA A 279 7.66 3.50 -14.94
N THR A 280 8.02 2.24 -15.04
CA THR A 280 7.14 1.10 -14.78
C THR A 280 7.88 0.08 -13.93
N VAL A 281 7.26 -0.37 -12.84
CA VAL A 281 7.77 -1.49 -12.05
C VAL A 281 6.77 -2.61 -12.05
N TYR A 282 7.23 -3.80 -12.43
CA TYR A 282 6.41 -5.00 -12.48
C TYR A 282 6.70 -5.87 -11.27
N PHE A 283 5.77 -5.93 -10.32
CA PHE A 283 5.88 -6.76 -9.14
C PHE A 283 5.19 -8.09 -9.34
N ARG A 284 5.77 -9.13 -8.74
CA ARG A 284 5.17 -10.45 -8.59
C ARG A 284 4.85 -10.66 -7.11
N LEU A 285 3.66 -11.18 -6.83
CA LEU A 285 3.21 -11.53 -5.48
C LEU A 285 2.94 -13.03 -5.35
N TRP A 286 3.23 -13.59 -4.18
CA TRP A 286 2.93 -14.98 -3.83
C TRP A 286 2.44 -15.10 -2.39
N LYS A 287 1.67 -16.18 -2.16
CA LYS A 287 1.15 -16.58 -0.86
C LYS A 287 2.16 -17.46 -0.14
#